data_AF-A0A7Y2GDA6-F1
#
_entry.id   AF-A0A7Y2GDA6-F1
#
_cell.length_a   1.000
_cell.length_b   1.000
_cell.length_c   1.000
_cell.angle_alpha   90.00
_cell.angle_beta   90.00
_cell.angle_gamma   90.00
#
_symmetry.space_group_name_H-M   'P 1'
#
loop_
_entity.id
_entity.type
_entity.pdbx_description
1 polymer ?
#
loop_
_entity_poly.entity_id
_entity_poly.type
_entity_poly.pdbx_seq_one_letter_code
_entity_poly.pdbx_strand_id
1 'polypeptide(L)' 'MSDPICPLCGRDIPPDVPQSLHHLIPKLKGGKGGPTVLMHHICHREIHATLTEAELARHYNTPETLRAHPRLAKFAAW' A
#
# COMPACT_ATOMS: atom_id res chain seq x y z
N MET A 1 -0.26 -2.19 23.66
CA MET A 1 -0.49 -2.78 22.32
C MET A 1 0.47 -2.07 21.39
N SER A 2 1.19 -2.80 20.54
CA SER A 2 2.05 -2.17 19.54
C SER A 2 1.19 -1.64 18.39
N ASP A 3 1.57 -0.51 17.82
CA ASP A 3 0.90 0.06 16.67
C ASP A 3 1.04 -0.87 15.44
N PRO A 4 0.07 -0.87 14.51
CA PRO A 4 0.17 -1.68 13.30
C PRO A 4 1.29 -1.14 12.39
N ILE A 5 2.03 -2.05 11.75
CA ILE A 5 3.12 -1.69 10.83
C ILE A 5 2.59 -1.46 9.42
N CYS A 6 2.96 -0.34 8.80
CA CYS A 6 2.64 -0.07 7.41
C CYS A 6 3.41 -1.01 6.47
N PRO A 7 2.73 -1.75 5.59
CA PRO A 7 3.37 -2.75 4.72
C PRO A 7 4.25 -2.13 3.62
N LEU A 8 4.13 -0.83 3.35
CA LEU A 8 4.98 -0.15 2.38
C LEU A 8 6.28 0.35 3.01
N CYS A 9 6.18 1.23 4.02
CA CYS A 9 7.36 1.90 4.60
C CYS A 9 7.96 1.17 5.80
N GLY A 10 7.27 0.18 6.39
CA GLY A 10 7.74 -0.58 7.54
C GLY A 10 7.70 0.19 8.87
N ARG A 11 7.09 1.37 8.92
CA ARG A 11 6.94 2.19 10.13
C ARG A 11 5.60 1.93 10.81
N ASP A 12 5.55 2.16 12.11
CA ASP A 12 4.31 2.15 12.90
C ASP A 12 3.26 3.12 12.31
N ILE A 13 1.99 2.75 12.44
CA ILE A 13 0.82 3.59 12.12
C ILE A 13 0.14 3.94 13.45
N PRO A 14 0.52 5.05 14.11
CA PRO A 14 -0.15 5.49 15.32
C PRO A 14 -1.66 5.73 15.08
N PRO A 15 -2.51 5.58 16.09
CA PRO A 15 -3.96 5.71 15.93
C PRO A 15 -4.41 7.12 15.52
N ASP A 16 -3.62 8.15 15.82
CA ASP A 16 -3.89 9.56 15.52
C ASP A 16 -3.39 10.02 14.14
N VAL A 17 -2.64 9.19 13.41
CA VAL A 17 -2.22 9.53 12.04
C VAL A 17 -3.25 9.10 10.99
N PRO A 18 -3.43 9.89 9.90
CA PRO A 18 -4.29 9.49 8.80
C PRO A 18 -3.87 8.14 8.21
N GLN A 19 -4.81 7.20 8.18
CA GLN A 19 -4.62 5.83 7.74
C GLN A 19 -5.77 5.37 6.83
N SER A 20 -5.51 4.38 5.99
CA SER A 20 -6.48 3.90 5.00
C SER A 20 -6.29 2.41 4.72
N LEU A 21 -7.41 1.72 4.48
CA LEU A 21 -7.39 0.34 3.98
C LEU A 21 -7.13 0.35 2.48
N HIS A 22 -5.99 -0.20 2.08
CA HIS A 22 -5.61 -0.35 0.69
C HIS A 22 -6.00 -1.73 0.17
N HIS A 23 -6.57 -1.78 -1.05
CA HIS A 23 -6.85 -3.04 -1.73
C HIS A 23 -5.65 -3.42 -2.59
N LEU A 24 -5.00 -4.54 -2.27
CA LEU A 24 -3.84 -5.02 -3.03
C LEU A 24 -4.21 -5.42 -4.46
N ILE A 25 -5.46 -5.87 -4.66
CA ILE A 25 -6.08 -6.00 -5.97
C ILE A 25 -7.22 -4.99 -6.02
N PRO A 26 -7.19 -4.01 -6.93
CA PRO A 26 -8.30 -3.09 -7.16
C PRO A 26 -9.67 -3.74 -7.25
N LYS A 27 -10.68 -3.13 -6.63
CA LYS A 27 -12.09 -3.57 -6.74
C LYS A 27 -12.53 -3.67 -8.20
N LEU A 28 -12.12 -2.71 -9.03
CA LEU A 28 -12.42 -2.67 -10.47
C LEU A 28 -11.69 -3.76 -11.29
N LYS A 29 -10.70 -4.45 -10.70
CA LYS A 29 -9.97 -5.57 -11.31
C LYS A 29 -10.34 -6.91 -10.66
N GLY A 30 -11.51 -6.99 -10.03
CA GLY A 30 -12.02 -8.21 -9.41
C GLY A 30 -11.60 -8.41 -7.95
N GLY A 31 -10.89 -7.47 -7.33
CA GLY A 31 -10.46 -7.57 -5.93
C GLY A 31 -11.53 -7.22 -4.90
N LYS A 32 -12.82 -7.19 -5.27
CA LYS A 32 -13.91 -6.92 -4.32
C LYS A 32 -14.00 -8.07 -3.31
N GLY A 33 -13.84 -7.77 -2.03
CA GLY A 33 -13.76 -8.79 -0.96
C GLY A 33 -12.40 -9.50 -0.89
N GLY A 34 -11.42 -9.06 -1.68
CA GLY A 34 -10.04 -9.52 -1.62
C GLY A 34 -9.28 -8.93 -0.42
N PRO A 35 -7.99 -9.30 -0.26
CA PRO A 35 -7.18 -8.85 0.86
C PRO A 35 -7.02 -7.33 0.84
N THR A 36 -7.20 -6.74 2.03
CA THR A 36 -6.87 -5.34 2.28
C THR A 36 -5.79 -5.26 3.34
N VAL A 37 -4.98 -4.21 3.26
CA VAL A 37 -3.94 -3.93 4.24
C VAL A 37 -4.11 -2.52 4.78
N LEU A 38 -3.86 -2.34 6.08
CA LEU A 38 -3.85 -1.03 6.70
C LEU A 38 -2.55 -0.31 6.38
N MET A 39 -2.63 0.93 5.92
CA MET A 39 -1.47 1.74 5.53
C MET A 39 -1.63 3.18 5.99
N HIS A 40 -0.53 3.92 6.13
CA HIS A 40 -0.62 5.38 6.21
C HIS A 40 -1.32 5.93 4.97
N HIS A 41 -2.14 6.96 5.14
CA HIS A 41 -2.83 7.59 4.02
C HIS A 41 -1.85 8.14 2.97
N ILE A 42 -0.69 8.66 3.40
CA ILE A 42 0.36 9.13 2.48
C ILE A 42 0.97 7.99 1.64
N CYS A 43 1.21 6.83 2.26
CA CYS A 43 1.71 5.63 1.57
C CYS A 43 0.69 5.12 0.54
N HIS A 44 -0.60 5.11 0.93
CA HIS A 44 -1.70 4.74 0.03
C HIS A 44 -1.76 5.69 -1.18
N ARG A 45 -1.68 7.01 -0.95
CA ARG A 45 -1.66 7.99 -2.05
C ARG A 45 -0.48 7.82 -2.99
N GLU A 46 0.71 7.54 -2.47
CA GLU A 46 1.89 7.36 -3.32
C GLU A 46 1.77 6.12 -4.23
N ILE A 47 1.15 5.04 -3.74
CA ILE A 47 0.88 3.85 -4.58
C ILE A 47 0.02 4.23 -5.78
N HIS A 48 -1.10 4.92 -5.58
CA HIS A 48 -1.98 5.32 -6.69
C HIS A 48 -1.43 6.47 -7.54
N ALA A 49 -0.49 7.25 -7.03
CA ALA A 49 0.25 8.23 -7.83
C ALA A 49 1.31 7.56 -8.73
N THR A 50 1.79 6.37 -8.35
CA THR A 50 2.88 5.66 -9.02
C THR A 50 2.39 4.59 -9.99
N LEU A 51 1.37 3.82 -9.60
CA LEU A 51 0.91 2.64 -10.30
C LEU A 51 -0.52 2.83 -10.79
N THR A 52 -0.78 2.39 -12.02
CA THR A 52 -2.14 2.22 -12.50
C THR A 52 -2.80 1.03 -11.81
N GLU A 53 -4.14 1.00 -11.78
CA GLU A 53 -4.90 -0.14 -11.25
C GLU A 53 -4.57 -1.45 -11.97
N ALA A 54 -4.18 -1.39 -13.25
CA ALA A 54 -3.79 -2.57 -14.03
C ALA A 54 -2.41 -3.10 -13.62
N GLU A 55 -1.43 -2.23 -13.43
CA GLU A 55 -0.10 -2.61 -12.95
C GLU A 55 -0.17 -3.14 -11.52
N LEU A 56 -0.94 -2.45 -10.65
CA LEU A 56 -1.17 -2.87 -9.28
C LEU A 56 -1.74 -4.29 -9.23
N ALA A 57 -2.81 -4.57 -9.99
CA ALA A 57 -3.44 -5.90 -10.01
C ALA A 57 -2.54 -7.02 -10.54
N ARG A 58 -1.71 -6.73 -11.55
CA ARG A 58 -0.93 -7.75 -12.29
C ARG A 58 0.46 -8.02 -11.71
N HIS A 59 1.14 -6.96 -11.26
CA HIS A 59 2.57 -7.02 -10.96
C HIS A 59 2.89 -6.63 -9.51
N TYR A 60 2.03 -5.83 -8.87
CA TYR A 60 2.31 -5.21 -7.58
C TYR A 60 1.24 -5.48 -6.51
N ASN A 61 0.60 -6.64 -6.57
CA ASN A 61 -0.54 -7.00 -5.73
C ASN A 61 -0.17 -7.63 -4.37
N THR A 62 1.07 -7.43 -3.91
CA THR A 62 1.54 -7.84 -2.59
C THR A 62 2.44 -6.75 -1.98
N PRO A 63 2.52 -6.63 -0.64
CA PRO A 63 3.46 -5.72 0.01
C PRO A 63 4.90 -5.84 -0.49
N GLU A 64 5.38 -7.07 -0.71
CA GLU A 64 6.73 -7.37 -1.18
C GLU A 64 6.97 -6.76 -2.55
N THR A 65 6.02 -6.97 -3.48
CA THR A 65 6.12 -6.41 -4.83
C THR A 65 6.01 -4.88 -4.83
N LEU A 66 5.15 -4.29 -3.98
CA LEU A 66 5.06 -2.84 -3.82
C LEU A 66 6.40 -2.24 -3.36
N ARG A 67 7.03 -2.85 -2.35
CA ARG A 67 8.36 -2.43 -1.86
C ARG A 67 9.47 -2.63 -2.91
N ALA A 68 9.31 -3.57 -3.83
CA ALA A 68 10.27 -3.78 -4.92
C ALA A 68 10.17 -2.73 -6.05
N HIS A 69 9.08 -1.95 -6.14
CA HIS A 69 8.96 -0.92 -7.16
C HIS A 69 9.95 0.23 -6.90
N PRO A 70 10.85 0.59 -7.84
CA PRO A 70 11.96 1.51 -7.57
C PRO A 70 11.55 2.87 -7.02
N ARG A 71 10.43 3.43 -7.50
CA ARG A 71 9.90 4.71 -6.99
C ARG A 71 9.35 4.57 -5.58
N LEU A 72 8.63 3.50 -5.30
CA LEU A 72 8.02 3.26 -4.00
C LEU A 72 9.08 2.93 -2.94
N ALA A 73 10.12 2.18 -3.32
CA ALA A 73 11.29 1.92 -2.48
C ALA A 73 11.99 3.23 -2.07
N LYS A 74 12.21 4.14 -3.02
CA LYS A 74 12.79 5.47 -2.74
C LYS A 74 11.90 6.30 -1.82
N PHE A 75 10.60 6.31 -2.06
CA PHE A 75 9.64 7.00 -1.19
C PHE A 75 9.64 6.41 0.24
N ALA A 76 9.66 5.09 0.37
CA ALA A 76 9.68 4.40 1.67
C ALA A 76 10.97 4.66 2.47
N ALA A 77 12.08 4.90 1.78
CA ALA A 77 13.38 5.20 2.39
C ALA A 77 13.57 6.66 2.80
N TRP A 78 12.65 7.57 2.43
CA TRP A 78 12.65 8.97 2.85
C TRP A 78 12.08 9.10 4.28
#